data_AF-A0A9X0XJT6-F1
#
_entry.id   AF-A0A9X0XJT6-F1
#
_cell.length_a   1.000
_cell.length_b   1.000
_cell.length_c   1.000
_cell.angle_alpha   90.00
_cell.angle_beta   90.00
_cell.angle_gamma   90.00
#
_symmetry.space_group_name_H-M   'P 1'
#
loop_
_entity.id
_entity.type
_entity.pdbx_description
1 polymer ?
#
loop_
_entity_poly.entity_id
_entity_poly.type
_entity_poly.pdbx_seq_one_letter_code
_entity_poly.pdbx_strand_id
1 'polypeptide(L)' 'MASTYTPLIRNLDVLHAAYIDAVNAAAEAGDLTRALELAEAYDTDATLMVAEHEGKTHMLPLRRRGAAA' A
#
# COMPACT_ATOMS: atom_id res chain seq x y z
N MET A 1 11.89 24.16 -14.38
CA MET A 1 10.64 24.15 -13.60
C MET A 1 10.67 22.93 -12.70
N ALA A 2 10.82 23.12 -11.38
CA ALA A 2 10.78 22.01 -10.44
C ALA A 2 9.33 21.50 -10.39
N SER A 3 9.09 20.26 -10.80
CA SER A 3 7.77 19.63 -10.70
C SER A 3 7.29 19.76 -9.25
N THR A 4 6.11 20.33 -9.04
CA THR A 4 5.40 20.42 -7.75
C THR A 4 4.94 19.03 -7.31
N TYR A 5 5.90 18.13 -7.11
CA TYR A 5 5.67 16.78 -6.64
C TYR A 5 5.94 16.77 -5.14
N THR A 6 4.88 16.66 -4.34
CA THR A 6 5.04 16.64 -2.89
C THR A 6 5.77 15.36 -2.44
N PRO A 7 6.46 15.37 -1.28
CA PRO A 7 7.12 14.17 -0.77
C PRO A 7 6.18 12.96 -0.63
N LEU A 8 4.90 13.17 -0.31
CA LEU A 8 3.90 12.10 -0.23
C LEU A 8 3.71 11.42 -1.59
N ILE A 9 3.48 12.19 -2.65
CA ILE A 9 3.20 11.60 -3.97
C ILE A 9 4.42 10.82 -4.45
N ARG A 10 5.64 11.31 -4.22
CA ARG A 10 6.87 10.55 -4.50
C ARG A 10 6.90 9.21 -3.75
N ASN A 11 6.56 9.23 -2.46
CA ASN A 11 6.60 8.03 -1.66
C ASN A 11 5.50 7.03 -2.08
N LEU A 12 4.33 7.51 -2.51
CA LEU A 12 3.27 6.69 -3.06
C LEU A 12 3.65 6.07 -4.41
N ASP A 13 4.37 6.79 -5.28
CA ASP A 13 4.87 6.21 -6.53
C ASP A 13 5.86 5.07 -6.27
N VAL A 14 6.76 5.26 -5.31
CA VAL A 14 7.73 4.21 -4.92
C VAL A 14 7.00 2.99 -4.37
N LEU A 15 5.99 3.19 -3.52
CA LEU A 15 5.13 2.12 -3.01
C LEU A 15 4.42 1.39 -4.16
N HIS A 16 3.81 2.15 -5.06
CA HIS A 16 3.06 1.62 -6.19
C HIS A 16 3.96 0.77 -7.12
N ALA A 17 5.14 1.28 -7.48
CA ALA A 17 6.08 0.54 -8.31
C ALA A 17 6.47 -0.81 -7.69
N ALA A 18 6.80 -0.81 -6.39
CA ALA A 18 7.18 -2.04 -5.69
C ALA A 18 6.03 -3.07 -5.65
N TYR A 19 4.80 -2.62 -5.40
CA TYR A 19 3.65 -3.53 -5.37
C TYR A 19 3.25 -4.03 -6.76
N ILE A 20 3.32 -3.19 -7.80
CA ILE A 20 3.07 -3.63 -9.18
C ILE A 20 4.08 -4.69 -9.61
N ASP A 21 5.37 -4.50 -9.31
CA ASP A 21 6.40 -5.50 -9.61
C ASP A 21 6.10 -6.83 -8.90
N ALA A 22 5.71 -6.78 -7.63
CA ALA A 22 5.37 -7.98 -6.85
C ALA A 22 4.09 -8.68 -7.35
N VAL A 23 3.04 -7.92 -7.66
CA VAL A 23 1.76 -8.43 -8.17
C VAL A 23 1.97 -9.11 -9.53
N ASN A 24 2.72 -8.46 -10.42
CA ASN A 24 3.03 -9.01 -11.73
C ASN A 24 3.85 -10.31 -11.60
N ALA A 25 4.87 -10.33 -10.73
CA ALA A 25 5.66 -11.54 -10.50
C ALA A 25 4.80 -12.71 -9.97
N ALA A 26 3.85 -12.44 -9.06
CA ALA A 26 2.93 -13.45 -8.56
C ALA A 26 1.97 -13.95 -9.67
N ALA A 27 1.43 -13.03 -10.47
CA ALA A 27 0.54 -13.36 -11.58
C ALA A 27 1.26 -14.18 -12.67
N GLU A 28 2.49 -13.82 -13.02
CA GLU A 28 3.33 -14.56 -13.96
C GLU A 28 3.67 -15.97 -13.47
N ALA A 29 3.82 -16.14 -12.15
CA ALA A 29 3.98 -17.44 -11.50
C ALA A 29 2.67 -18.26 -11.41
N GLY A 30 1.53 -17.69 -11.83
CA GLY A 30 0.21 -18.30 -11.72
C GLY A 30 -0.40 -18.27 -10.32
N ASP A 31 0.24 -17.59 -9.36
CA ASP A 31 -0.24 -17.44 -8.00
C ASP A 31 -1.18 -16.23 -7.88
N LEU A 32 -2.39 -16.41 -8.40
CA LEU A 32 -3.41 -15.35 -8.40
C LEU A 32 -3.90 -15.00 -6.99
N THR A 33 -3.86 -15.96 -6.05
CA THR A 33 -4.19 -15.68 -4.65
C THR A 33 -3.19 -14.70 -4.06
N ARG A 34 -1.88 -14.96 -4.27
CA ARG A 34 -0.85 -14.06 -3.80
C ARG A 34 -0.91 -12.69 -4.47
N ALA A 35 -1.23 -12.64 -5.76
CA ALA A 35 -1.42 -11.38 -6.48
C ALA A 35 -2.56 -10.52 -5.86
N LEU A 36 -3.67 -11.15 -5.46
CA LEU A 36 -4.77 -10.46 -4.78
C LEU A 36 -4.40 -9.98 -3.37
N GLU A 37 -3.70 -10.81 -2.59
CA GLU A 37 -3.20 -10.40 -1.26
C GLU A 37 -2.27 -9.19 -1.35
N LEU A 38 -1.40 -9.17 -2.37
CA LEU A 38 -0.49 -8.05 -2.62
C LEU A 38 -1.25 -6.77 -3.01
N ALA A 39 -2.32 -6.89 -3.80
CA ALA A 39 -3.17 -5.75 -4.14
C ALA A 39 -3.91 -5.19 -2.92
N GLU A 40 -4.45 -6.05 -2.05
CA GLU A 40 -5.09 -5.62 -0.79
C GLU A 40 -4.10 -4.97 0.18
N ALA A 41 -2.88 -5.52 0.25
CA ALA A 41 -1.79 -4.96 1.05
C ALA A 41 -1.38 -3.57 0.53
N TYR A 42 -1.29 -3.37 -0.79
CA TYR A 42 -1.04 -2.06 -1.39
C TYR A 42 -2.08 -1.03 -0.97
N ASP A 43 -3.37 -1.35 -1.06
CA ASP A 43 -4.44 -0.43 -0.66
C ASP A 43 -4.35 -0.06 0.81
N THR A 44 -4.01 -1.04 1.67
CA THR A 44 -3.83 -0.84 3.11
C THR A 44 -2.66 0.09 3.40
N ASP A 45 -1.50 -0.15 2.79
CA ASP A 45 -0.29 0.62 3.02
C ASP A 45 -0.41 2.05 2.45
N ALA A 46 -0.98 2.19 1.25
CA ALA A 46 -1.22 3.51 0.64
C ALA A 46 -2.18 4.34 1.49
N THR A 47 -3.26 3.72 1.99
CA THR A 47 -4.21 4.38 2.90
C THR A 47 -3.54 4.83 4.19
N LEU A 48 -2.67 4.00 4.77
CA LEU A 48 -1.91 4.36 5.97
C LEU A 48 -0.99 5.56 5.70
N MET A 49 -0.23 5.56 4.60
CA MET A 49 0.68 6.65 4.26
C MET A 49 -0.05 7.98 4.06
N VAL A 50 -1.23 7.96 3.42
CA VAL A 50 -2.07 9.17 3.28
C VAL A 50 -2.59 9.62 4.64
N ALA A 51 -3.10 8.69 5.46
CA ALA A 51 -3.62 9.03 6.79
C ALA A 51 -2.55 9.61 7.72
N GLU A 52 -1.33 9.09 7.67
CA GLU A 52 -0.18 9.62 8.41
C GLU A 52 0.21 11.01 7.92
N HIS A 53 0.31 11.21 6.61
CA HIS A 53 0.64 12.51 6.02
C HIS A 53 -0.39 13.59 6.34
N GLU A 54 -1.67 13.23 6.35
CA GLU A 54 -2.80 14.12 6.62
C GLU A 54 -3.12 14.27 8.12
N GLY A 55 -2.45 13.53 9.00
CA GLY A 55 -2.76 13.50 10.44
C GLY A 55 -4.13 12.88 10.78
N LYS A 56 -4.67 12.04 9.90
CA LYS A 56 -6.01 11.43 9.98
C LYS A 56 -5.98 9.95 10.37
N THR A 57 -4.93 9.50 11.06
CA THR A 57 -4.80 8.10 11.51
C THR A 57 -5.94 7.62 12.40
N HIS A 58 -6.64 8.53 13.09
CA HIS A 58 -7.85 8.24 13.87
C HIS A 58 -9.06 7.80 13.02
N MET A 59 -9.02 8.00 11.70
CA MET A 59 -10.05 7.55 10.76
C MET A 59 -9.77 6.14 10.23
N LEU A 60 -8.60 5.57 10.51
CA LEU A 60 -8.26 4.22 10.04
C LEU A 60 -9.14 3.17 10.74
N PRO A 61 -9.52 2.09 10.04
CA PRO A 61 -10.22 0.98 10.67
C PRO A 61 -9.45 0.46 11.89
N LEU A 62 -10.17 0.14 12.97
CA LEU A 62 -9.57 -0.45 14.15
C LEU A 62 -8.88 -1.76 13.76
N ARG A 63 -7.55 -1.81 13.85
CA ARG A 63 -6.81 -3.05 13.65
C ARG A 63 -7.26 -4.04 14.73
N ARG A 64 -7.92 -5.11 14.33
CA ARG A 64 -8.23 -6.23 15.23
C ARG A 64 -6.89 -6.76 15.73
N ARG A 65 -6.57 -6.55 17.01
CA ARG A 65 -5.46 -7.28 17.65
C ARG A 65 -5.78 -8.76 17.48
N GLY A 66 -5.00 -9.46 16.67
CA GLY A 66 -5.15 -10.90 16.49
C GLY A 66 -5.14 -11.55 17.87
N ALA A 67 -6.13 -12.41 18.13
CA ALA A 67 -6.13 -13.22 19.33
C ALA A 67 -4.82 -14.02 19.34
N ALA A 68 -3.98 -13.80 20.35
CA ALA A 68 -2.85 -14.67 20.62
C ALA A 68 -3.41 -16.08 20.81
N ALA A 69 -2.96 -17.00 19.96
CA ALA A 69 -3.18 -18.44 20.12
C ALA A 69 -2.35 -18.96 21.31
#